data_AF-A0A9E2E7B1-F1
#
_entry.id   AF-A0A9E2E7B1-F1
#
_cell.length_a   1.000
_cell.length_b   1.000
_cell.length_c   1.000
_cell.angle_alpha   90.00
_cell.angle_beta   90.00
_cell.angle_gamma   90.00
#
_symmetry.space_group_name_H-M   'P 1'
#
loop_
_entity.id
_entity.type
_entity.pdbx_description
1 polymer ?
#
loop_
_entity_poly.entity_id
_entity_poly.type
_entity_poly.pdbx_seq_one_letter_code
_entity_poly.pdbx_strand_id
1 'polypeptide(L)'
;MKSSNTQGKLLTGARQTMLAWVKVIKIFDELPDAYKSTVSHLLGDIQEFPYTIFAPPVSGSRSNPAEKLILWFDETLYILEEKEQKIELIGYPNKMMGHLEVGNVLLYSWIGVSGITTAGEVAASTITYNAATHRHIQPFIEKVRFLPAKKDKVKSKGQEFDYLAPLDFKFFNFARTSLKGKEKVITSVWQPEISYSVFPLFKQAFKRLITPAHLTILTDQEIIFIEDDHRSIEMRGKRYGGIWRYIPRNSILAIDATEKKDNLLNLSVRVKPDTSTIPSPIMAKQAAVWQSEWN
;
A
#
# COMPACT_ATOMS: atom_id res chain seq x y z
N MET A 1 -41.25 -31.85 -12.34
CA MET A 1 -40.43 -31.04 -13.26
C MET A 1 -41.22 -29.81 -13.70
N LYS A 2 -40.89 -28.64 -13.15
CA LYS A 2 -41.10 -27.32 -13.77
C LYS A 2 -39.92 -26.46 -13.30
N SER A 3 -38.99 -26.21 -14.20
CA SER A 3 -37.79 -25.41 -13.98
C SER A 3 -38.19 -23.95 -13.78
N SER A 4 -37.93 -23.40 -12.59
CA SER A 4 -37.95 -21.96 -12.34
C SER A 4 -36.71 -21.33 -12.97
N ASN A 5 -36.90 -20.82 -14.18
CA ASN A 5 -35.93 -20.03 -14.91
C ASN A 5 -35.77 -18.68 -14.19
N THR A 6 -34.77 -18.59 -13.30
CA THR A 6 -34.46 -17.35 -12.58
C THR A 6 -33.67 -16.46 -13.52
N GLN A 7 -34.38 -15.59 -14.24
CA GLN A 7 -33.79 -14.53 -15.05
C GLN A 7 -32.79 -13.73 -14.19
N GLY A 8 -31.51 -13.76 -14.60
CA GLY A 8 -30.43 -13.00 -14.01
C GLY A 8 -30.77 -11.51 -14.05
N LYS A 9 -31.17 -10.98 -12.89
CA LYS A 9 -31.45 -9.56 -12.69
C LYS A 9 -30.13 -8.80 -12.88
N LEU A 10 -29.94 -8.18 -14.04
CA LEU A 10 -28.82 -7.28 -14.31
C LEU A 10 -28.79 -6.20 -13.21
N LEU A 11 -27.83 -6.32 -12.31
CA LEU A 11 -27.61 -5.35 -11.23
C LEU A 11 -27.14 -4.03 -11.86
N THR A 12 -27.66 -2.90 -11.39
CA THR A 12 -27.19 -1.57 -11.80
C THR A 12 -25.71 -1.40 -11.43
N GLY A 13 -24.96 -0.54 -12.15
CA GLY A 13 -23.53 -0.33 -11.88
C GLY A 13 -23.21 0.03 -10.43
N ALA A 14 -24.08 0.79 -9.76
CA ALA A 14 -23.97 1.08 -8.33
C ALA A 14 -24.11 -0.18 -7.44
N ARG A 15 -25.08 -1.06 -7.73
CA ARG A 15 -25.28 -2.32 -6.99
C ARG A 15 -24.16 -3.33 -7.26
N GLN A 16 -23.59 -3.35 -8.46
CA GLN A 16 -22.41 -4.16 -8.77
C GLN A 16 -21.18 -3.66 -7.98
N THR A 17 -21.02 -2.34 -7.85
CA THR A 17 -19.89 -1.74 -7.11
C THR A 17 -19.97 -2.05 -5.60
N MET A 18 -21.18 -2.09 -5.04
CA MET A 18 -21.40 -2.44 -3.62
C MET A 18 -21.04 -3.90 -3.30
N LEU A 19 -21.00 -4.81 -4.28
CA LEU A 19 -20.56 -6.19 -4.05
C LEU A 19 -19.04 -6.28 -3.78
N ALA A 20 -18.26 -5.28 -4.22
CA ALA A 20 -16.82 -5.19 -3.99
C ALA A 20 -16.46 -4.43 -2.69
N TRP A 21 -17.45 -4.12 -1.85
CA TRP A 21 -17.25 -3.38 -0.60
C TRP A 21 -16.78 -4.30 0.53
N VAL A 22 -15.76 -3.85 1.24
CA VAL A 22 -15.28 -4.52 2.46
C VAL A 22 -16.39 -4.50 3.51
N LYS A 23 -16.59 -5.65 4.18
CA LYS A 23 -17.53 -5.81 5.29
C LYS A 23 -16.76 -5.93 6.59
N VAL A 24 -17.18 -5.23 7.63
CA VAL A 24 -16.67 -5.45 8.99
C VAL A 24 -17.48 -6.59 9.61
N ILE A 25 -16.77 -7.61 10.10
CA ILE A 25 -17.35 -8.74 10.84
C ILE A 25 -17.20 -8.41 12.32
N LYS A 26 -18.33 -8.31 13.04
CA LYS A 26 -18.35 -7.86 14.43
C LYS A 26 -18.33 -9.00 15.44
N ILE A 27 -18.84 -10.16 15.04
CA ILE A 27 -18.96 -11.35 15.87
C ILE A 27 -18.64 -12.60 15.05
N PHE A 28 -18.26 -13.68 15.73
CA PHE A 28 -17.88 -14.94 15.09
C PHE A 28 -18.98 -15.52 14.18
N ASP A 29 -20.25 -15.40 14.57
CA ASP A 29 -21.38 -15.96 13.81
C ASP A 29 -21.57 -15.32 12.43
N GLU A 30 -21.07 -14.09 12.23
CA GLU A 30 -21.12 -13.36 10.96
C GLU A 30 -20.05 -13.82 9.95
N LEU A 31 -19.10 -14.67 10.36
CA LEU A 31 -18.07 -15.20 9.48
C LEU A 31 -18.68 -16.07 8.37
N PRO A 32 -18.15 -16.05 7.14
CA PRO A 32 -18.51 -17.05 6.14
C PRO A 32 -18.10 -18.44 6.63
N ASP A 33 -18.95 -19.44 6.41
CA ASP A 33 -18.78 -20.78 6.98
C ASP A 33 -17.43 -21.42 6.65
N ALA A 34 -16.90 -21.15 5.45
CA ALA A 34 -15.59 -21.62 5.01
C ALA A 34 -14.45 -21.22 5.96
N TYR A 35 -14.52 -20.06 6.61
CA TYR A 35 -13.46 -19.55 7.49
C TYR A 35 -13.67 -19.90 8.97
N LYS A 36 -14.89 -20.31 9.39
CA LYS A 36 -15.23 -20.50 10.82
C LYS A 36 -14.31 -21.49 11.51
N SER A 37 -14.01 -22.62 10.88
CA SER A 37 -13.13 -23.65 11.45
C SER A 37 -11.72 -23.09 11.71
N THR A 38 -11.09 -22.51 10.69
CA THR A 38 -9.74 -21.93 10.81
C THR A 38 -9.67 -20.80 11.83
N VAL A 39 -10.68 -19.92 11.85
CA VAL A 39 -10.73 -18.80 12.81
C VAL A 39 -10.96 -19.31 14.23
N SER A 40 -11.81 -20.33 14.43
CA SER A 40 -12.01 -20.95 15.73
C SER A 40 -10.71 -21.55 16.28
N HIS A 41 -9.95 -22.26 15.44
CA HIS A 41 -8.64 -22.78 15.83
C HIS A 41 -7.61 -21.68 16.14
N LEU A 42 -7.63 -20.57 15.39
CA LEU A 42 -6.73 -19.45 15.60
C LEU A 42 -7.05 -18.69 16.89
N LEU A 43 -8.33 -18.49 17.18
CA LEU A 43 -8.77 -17.70 18.32
C LEU A 43 -8.88 -18.53 19.61
N GLY A 44 -9.17 -19.83 19.54
CA GLY A 44 -9.45 -20.62 20.74
C GLY A 44 -10.57 -20.01 21.58
N ASP A 45 -10.41 -19.99 22.91
CA ASP A 45 -11.44 -19.56 23.87
C ASP A 45 -11.42 -18.05 24.17
N ILE A 46 -11.06 -17.20 23.21
CA ILE A 46 -10.98 -15.75 23.41
C ILE A 46 -12.34 -15.14 23.77
N GLN A 47 -12.31 -14.20 24.72
CA GLN A 47 -13.49 -13.51 25.22
C GLN A 47 -13.99 -12.35 24.33
N GLU A 48 -13.10 -11.69 23.57
CA GLU A 48 -13.45 -10.56 22.68
C GLU A 48 -13.06 -10.85 21.22
N PHE A 49 -14.04 -10.77 20.32
CA PHE A 49 -13.80 -11.02 18.90
C PHE A 49 -12.93 -9.93 18.28
N PRO A 50 -11.82 -10.28 17.59
CA PRO A 50 -10.89 -9.29 17.06
C PRO A 50 -11.53 -8.48 15.92
N TYR A 51 -10.99 -7.28 15.68
CA TYR A 51 -11.38 -6.48 14.53
C TYR A 51 -11.07 -7.25 13.24
N THR A 52 -12.14 -7.63 12.55
CA THR A 52 -12.12 -8.54 11.40
C THR A 52 -12.86 -7.89 10.24
N ILE A 53 -12.32 -8.05 9.04
CA ILE A 53 -12.96 -7.62 7.81
C ILE A 53 -12.97 -8.74 6.78
N PHE A 54 -13.99 -8.72 5.94
CA PHE A 54 -14.11 -9.55 4.76
C PHE A 54 -13.97 -8.66 3.52
N ALA A 55 -12.92 -8.89 2.74
CA ALA A 55 -12.63 -8.20 1.49
C ALA A 55 -13.09 -9.08 0.30
N PRO A 56 -14.24 -8.76 -0.33
CA PRO A 56 -14.71 -9.50 -1.50
C PRO A 56 -13.81 -9.26 -2.72
N PRO A 57 -13.90 -10.13 -3.75
CA PRO A 57 -13.17 -9.93 -5.00
C PRO A 57 -13.59 -8.62 -5.66
N VAL A 58 -12.62 -7.83 -6.11
CA VAL A 58 -12.87 -6.61 -6.89
C VAL A 58 -12.89 -6.98 -8.37
N SER A 59 -14.07 -6.98 -8.97
CA SER A 59 -14.24 -7.20 -10.42
C SER A 59 -13.67 -6.03 -11.23
N GLY A 60 -13.10 -6.33 -12.42
CA GLY A 60 -12.51 -5.33 -13.32
C GLY A 60 -11.00 -5.10 -13.16
N SER A 61 -10.35 -5.76 -12.19
CA SER A 61 -8.89 -5.91 -12.19
C SER A 61 -8.49 -7.09 -13.09
N ARG A 62 -7.35 -6.98 -13.80
CA ARG A 62 -6.84 -8.04 -14.69
C ARG A 62 -6.62 -9.40 -14.00
N SER A 63 -6.56 -9.44 -12.67
CA SER A 63 -6.20 -10.64 -11.90
C SER A 63 -7.34 -11.27 -11.10
N ASN A 64 -8.60 -10.79 -11.16
CA ASN A 64 -9.74 -11.27 -10.35
C ASN A 64 -9.32 -11.81 -8.96
N PRO A 65 -8.83 -10.94 -8.07
CA PRO A 65 -8.25 -11.35 -6.80
C PRO A 65 -9.29 -12.10 -5.97
N ALA A 66 -8.90 -13.22 -5.36
CA ALA A 66 -9.78 -14.00 -4.48
C ALA A 66 -10.22 -13.16 -3.27
N GLU A 67 -11.38 -13.52 -2.71
CA GLU A 67 -11.81 -12.97 -1.42
C GLU A 67 -10.78 -13.27 -0.32
N LYS A 68 -10.70 -12.36 0.65
CA LYS A 68 -9.82 -12.50 1.80
C LYS A 68 -10.55 -12.12 3.08
N LEU A 69 -10.34 -12.90 4.13
CA LEU A 69 -10.68 -12.52 5.50
C LEU A 69 -9.42 -12.00 6.18
N ILE A 70 -9.51 -10.83 6.83
CA ILE A 70 -8.37 -10.18 7.46
C ILE A 70 -8.74 -9.86 8.89
N LEU A 71 -7.89 -10.23 9.84
CA LEU A 71 -8.11 -9.95 11.25
C LEU A 71 -6.81 -9.58 11.95
N TRP A 72 -6.92 -8.74 12.98
CA TRP A 72 -5.80 -8.34 13.80
C TRP A 72 -5.93 -8.97 15.17
N PHE A 73 -4.99 -9.85 15.51
CA PHE A 73 -4.99 -10.57 16.77
C PHE A 73 -3.55 -10.77 17.26
N ASP A 74 -3.32 -10.60 18.56
CA ASP A 74 -2.01 -10.79 19.22
C ASP A 74 -0.82 -10.16 18.47
N GLU A 75 -0.89 -8.84 18.26
CA GLU A 75 0.09 -8.06 17.49
C GLU A 75 0.41 -8.63 16.08
N THR A 76 -0.50 -9.41 15.51
CA THR A 76 -0.29 -10.12 14.25
C THR A 76 -1.44 -9.81 13.29
N LEU A 77 -1.09 -9.47 12.05
CA LEU A 77 -2.03 -9.36 10.95
C LEU A 77 -2.21 -10.75 10.32
N TYR A 78 -3.39 -11.33 10.45
CA TYR A 78 -3.72 -12.59 9.77
C TYR A 78 -4.52 -12.31 8.51
N ILE A 79 -4.15 -12.99 7.44
CA ILE A 79 -4.82 -12.97 6.14
C ILE A 79 -5.20 -14.41 5.81
N LEU A 80 -6.49 -14.64 5.59
CA LEU A 80 -7.03 -15.93 5.17
C LEU A 80 -7.56 -15.81 3.75
N GLU A 81 -7.26 -16.81 2.92
CA GLU A 81 -7.70 -16.89 1.53
C GLU A 81 -8.11 -18.34 1.24
N GLU A 82 -9.26 -18.52 0.58
CA GLU A 82 -9.65 -19.84 0.08
C GLU A 82 -8.93 -20.13 -1.24
N LYS A 83 -8.13 -21.21 -1.26
CA LYS A 83 -7.48 -21.74 -2.46
C LYS A 83 -7.74 -23.24 -2.55
N GLU A 84 -8.22 -23.68 -3.72
CA GLU A 84 -8.47 -25.11 -3.99
C GLU A 84 -9.28 -25.82 -2.88
N GLN A 85 -10.34 -25.15 -2.38
CA GLN A 85 -11.21 -25.63 -1.29
C GLN A 85 -10.52 -25.76 0.08
N LYS A 86 -9.35 -25.15 0.26
CA LYS A 86 -8.64 -25.05 1.54
C LYS A 86 -8.45 -23.60 1.92
N ILE A 87 -8.53 -23.32 3.22
CA ILE A 87 -8.22 -22.00 3.75
C ILE A 87 -6.73 -21.95 4.04
N GLU A 88 -6.00 -21.15 3.27
CA GLU A 88 -4.64 -20.74 3.63
C GLU A 88 -4.72 -19.63 4.65
N LEU A 89 -3.91 -19.74 5.71
CA LEU A 89 -3.78 -18.75 6.78
C LEU A 89 -2.33 -18.27 6.80
N ILE A 90 -2.12 -16.97 6.61
CA ILE A 90 -0.80 -16.35 6.73
C ILE A 90 -0.86 -15.29 7.82
N GLY A 91 -0.04 -15.44 8.85
CA GLY A 91 0.13 -14.46 9.92
C GLY A 91 1.40 -13.63 9.73
N TYR A 92 1.29 -12.31 9.83
CA TYR A 92 2.41 -11.36 9.79
C TYR A 92 2.56 -10.67 11.14
N PRO A 93 3.47 -11.14 12.03
CA PRO A 93 3.74 -10.47 13.29
C PRO A 93 4.23 -9.05 13.05
N ASN A 94 3.75 -8.09 13.82
CA ASN A 94 4.03 -6.66 13.61
C ASN A 94 5.53 -6.35 13.54
N LYS A 95 6.29 -6.94 14.45
CA LYS A 95 7.75 -6.75 14.55
C LYS A 95 8.55 -7.40 13.41
N MET A 96 7.90 -8.28 12.64
CA MET A 96 8.51 -9.04 11.55
C MET A 96 8.07 -8.54 10.16
N MET A 97 7.20 -7.52 10.10
CA MET A 97 6.85 -6.87 8.85
C MET A 97 7.95 -5.90 8.42
N GLY A 98 8.38 -6.05 7.17
CA GLY A 98 9.43 -5.24 6.57
C GLY A 98 8.93 -4.02 5.84
N HIS A 99 7.73 -4.13 5.26
CA HIS A 99 7.20 -3.18 4.30
C HIS A 99 5.67 -3.26 4.22
N LEU A 100 5.05 -2.09 4.14
CA LEU A 100 3.64 -1.89 3.86
C LEU A 100 3.49 -1.01 2.62
N GLU A 101 2.77 -1.50 1.63
CA GLU A 101 2.30 -0.73 0.47
C GLU A 101 0.82 -0.40 0.64
N VAL A 102 0.43 0.84 0.35
CA VAL A 102 -0.97 1.26 0.26
C VAL A 102 -1.14 1.92 -1.10
N GLY A 103 -2.00 1.36 -1.95
CA GLY A 103 -2.32 1.95 -3.24
C GLY A 103 -3.76 2.40 -3.29
N ASN A 104 -4.00 3.57 -3.90
CA ASN A 104 -5.33 4.09 -4.13
C ASN A 104 -5.37 4.77 -5.49
N VAL A 105 -6.09 4.18 -6.44
CA VAL A 105 -6.30 4.70 -7.79
C VAL A 105 -7.80 4.61 -8.11
N LEU A 106 -8.47 5.78 -8.07
CA LEU A 106 -9.91 5.88 -8.26
C LEU A 106 -10.68 5.00 -7.25
N LEU A 107 -11.43 4.00 -7.73
CA LEU A 107 -12.16 3.05 -6.90
C LEU A 107 -11.35 1.79 -6.57
N TYR A 108 -10.20 1.60 -7.21
CA TYR A 108 -9.33 0.45 -6.97
C TYR A 108 -8.31 0.81 -5.90
N SER A 109 -8.29 0.09 -4.80
CA SER A 109 -7.30 0.25 -3.74
C SER A 109 -6.73 -1.09 -3.32
N TRP A 110 -5.53 -1.06 -2.75
CA TRP A 110 -4.91 -2.25 -2.19
C TRP A 110 -4.05 -1.92 -0.99
N ILE A 111 -3.82 -2.93 -0.16
CA ILE A 111 -2.72 -2.95 0.80
C ILE A 111 -1.84 -4.16 0.48
N GLY A 112 -0.53 -3.95 0.43
CA GLY A 112 0.47 -4.99 0.29
C GLY A 112 1.28 -5.07 1.58
N VAL A 113 1.46 -6.26 2.13
CA VAL A 113 2.34 -6.50 3.29
C VAL A 113 3.39 -7.53 2.92
N SER A 114 4.61 -7.36 3.44
CA SER A 114 5.67 -8.34 3.29
C SER A 114 6.52 -8.42 4.55
N GLY A 115 6.97 -9.62 4.91
CA GLY A 115 7.69 -9.87 6.16
C GLY A 115 8.01 -11.34 6.37
N ILE A 116 8.49 -11.65 7.58
CA ILE A 116 8.57 -13.03 8.06
C ILE A 116 7.22 -13.39 8.68
N THR A 117 6.64 -14.51 8.27
CA THR A 117 5.35 -14.99 8.76
C THR A 117 5.48 -15.67 10.12
N THR A 118 4.35 -15.99 10.76
CA THR A 118 4.31 -16.83 11.96
C THR A 118 4.91 -18.23 11.76
N ALA A 119 4.99 -18.71 10.51
CA ALA A 119 5.66 -19.96 10.15
C ALA A 119 7.20 -19.82 9.99
N GLY A 120 7.74 -18.60 10.13
CA GLY A 120 9.17 -18.32 9.93
C GLY A 120 9.56 -18.16 8.45
N GLU A 121 8.59 -18.15 7.54
CA GLU A 121 8.81 -18.05 6.10
C GLU A 121 8.73 -16.60 5.63
N VAL A 122 9.42 -16.27 4.54
CA VAL A 122 9.27 -14.97 3.92
C VAL A 122 8.09 -14.98 2.95
N ALA A 123 7.15 -14.06 3.16
CA ALA A 123 5.97 -13.97 2.32
C ALA A 123 5.58 -12.52 2.01
N ALA A 124 4.76 -12.36 0.98
CA ALA A 124 4.06 -11.13 0.67
C ALA A 124 2.60 -11.43 0.35
N SER A 125 1.70 -10.56 0.79
CA SER A 125 0.26 -10.67 0.54
C SER A 125 -0.32 -9.34 0.13
N THR A 126 -1.20 -9.37 -0.87
CA THR A 126 -1.93 -8.19 -1.34
C THR A 126 -3.42 -8.39 -1.14
N ILE A 127 -4.05 -7.41 -0.51
CA ILE A 127 -5.49 -7.31 -0.34
C ILE A 127 -5.97 -6.17 -1.21
N THR A 128 -6.85 -6.47 -2.15
CA THR A 128 -7.51 -5.45 -2.99
C THR A 128 -8.90 -5.18 -2.47
N TYR A 129 -9.35 -3.93 -2.56
CA TYR A 129 -10.67 -3.51 -2.09
C TYR A 129 -11.16 -2.28 -2.84
N ASN A 130 -12.45 -2.00 -2.70
CA ASN A 130 -13.02 -0.75 -3.21
C ASN A 130 -12.70 0.43 -2.29
N ALA A 131 -12.17 1.51 -2.87
CA ALA A 131 -11.78 2.73 -2.14
C ALA A 131 -12.92 3.34 -1.29
N ALA A 132 -14.19 3.14 -1.67
CA ALA A 132 -15.35 3.60 -0.90
C ALA A 132 -15.40 3.01 0.53
N THR A 133 -14.71 1.89 0.74
CA THR A 133 -14.62 1.19 2.04
C THR A 133 -13.25 1.33 2.72
N HIS A 134 -12.39 2.24 2.24
CA HIS A 134 -11.04 2.44 2.79
C HIS A 134 -11.01 2.67 4.30
N ARG A 135 -12.01 3.36 4.85
CA ARG A 135 -12.16 3.58 6.30
C ARG A 135 -12.15 2.29 7.14
N HIS A 136 -12.55 1.15 6.56
CA HIS A 136 -12.54 -0.15 7.23
C HIS A 136 -11.17 -0.83 7.21
N ILE A 137 -10.30 -0.45 6.26
CA ILE A 137 -8.91 -0.90 6.14
C ILE A 137 -7.96 -0.08 7.01
N GLN A 138 -8.25 1.21 7.19
CA GLN A 138 -7.42 2.16 7.91
C GLN A 138 -6.93 1.66 9.30
N PRO A 139 -7.75 1.00 10.13
CA PRO A 139 -7.27 0.44 11.41
C PRO A 139 -6.13 -0.58 11.25
N PHE A 140 -6.10 -1.37 10.17
CA PHE A 140 -4.98 -2.29 9.90
C PHE A 140 -3.73 -1.53 9.49
N ILE A 141 -3.85 -0.54 8.61
CA ILE A 141 -2.72 0.33 8.21
C ILE A 141 -2.12 0.99 9.46
N GLU A 142 -2.96 1.47 10.38
CA GLU A 142 -2.52 2.09 11.62
C GLU A 142 -1.82 1.11 12.56
N LYS A 143 -2.29 -0.14 12.66
CA LYS A 143 -1.65 -1.15 13.51
C LYS A 143 -0.34 -1.70 12.92
N VAL A 144 -0.31 -1.91 11.60
CA VAL A 144 0.86 -2.39 10.83
C VAL A 144 1.98 -1.35 10.80
N ARG A 145 1.65 -0.06 10.65
CA ARG A 145 2.63 1.03 10.77
C ARG A 145 3.01 1.26 12.23
N PHE A 146 3.55 0.25 12.91
CA PHE A 146 3.99 0.37 14.28
C PHE A 146 5.15 1.36 14.37
N LEU A 147 4.82 2.56 14.83
CA LEU A 147 5.80 3.58 15.18
C LEU A 147 6.02 3.45 16.70
N PRO A 148 7.19 2.98 17.17
CA PRO A 148 7.46 2.96 18.60
C PRO A 148 7.24 4.37 19.16
N ALA A 149 6.39 4.46 20.19
CA ALA A 149 6.01 5.74 20.77
C ALA A 149 7.23 6.42 21.40
N LYS A 150 7.91 7.30 20.66
CA LYS A 150 8.85 8.23 21.27
C LYS A 150 8.05 9.23 22.12
N LYS A 151 8.57 9.52 23.32
CA LYS A 151 7.94 10.35 24.34
C LYS A 151 7.86 11.84 23.97
N ASP A 152 8.47 12.24 22.86
CA ASP A 152 8.55 13.65 22.49
C ASP A 152 7.34 14.09 21.68
N LYS A 153 6.61 15.06 22.22
CA LYS A 153 5.45 15.70 21.59
C LYS A 153 5.88 16.67 20.49
N VAL A 154 6.58 16.20 19.46
CA VAL A 154 6.76 17.00 18.26
C VAL A 154 5.59 16.71 17.34
N LYS A 155 4.58 17.58 17.37
CA LYS A 155 3.61 17.64 16.26
C LYS A 155 4.36 18.22 15.06
N SER A 156 4.66 17.40 14.06
CA SER A 156 5.02 17.90 12.72
C SER A 156 3.90 18.87 12.30
N LYS A 157 4.23 20.14 12.08
CA LYS A 157 3.22 21.18 11.81
C LYS A 157 2.77 21.18 10.35
N GLY A 158 3.30 20.28 9.51
CA GLY A 158 3.03 20.23 8.08
C GLY A 158 3.74 21.34 7.30
N GLN A 159 4.44 22.24 8.01
CA GLN A 159 5.24 23.32 7.43
C GLN A 159 6.45 22.77 6.67
N GLU A 160 6.90 21.59 7.06
CA GLU A 160 8.01 20.85 6.44
C GLU A 160 7.76 20.58 4.94
N PHE A 161 6.50 20.61 4.50
CA PHE A 161 6.10 20.37 3.12
C PHE A 161 5.59 21.62 2.40
N ASP A 162 5.62 22.80 3.00
CA ASP A 162 5.07 24.02 2.38
C ASP A 162 5.72 24.35 1.03
N TYR A 163 6.98 23.92 0.82
CA TYR A 163 7.67 24.04 -0.46
C TYR A 163 6.98 23.27 -1.60
N LEU A 164 6.21 22.21 -1.29
CA LEU A 164 5.46 21.43 -2.27
C LEU A 164 4.18 22.14 -2.72
N ALA A 165 3.56 22.97 -1.89
CA ALA A 165 2.29 23.60 -2.22
C ALA A 165 2.30 24.38 -3.56
N PRO A 166 3.34 25.18 -3.88
CA PRO A 166 3.44 25.83 -5.18
C PRO A 166 3.98 24.93 -6.30
N LEU A 167 4.70 23.85 -5.99
CA LEU A 167 5.32 22.96 -6.98
C LEU A 167 4.37 21.87 -7.47
N ASP A 168 3.71 21.19 -6.53
CA ASP A 168 2.74 20.15 -6.78
C ASP A 168 1.81 19.99 -5.56
N PHE A 169 0.61 20.59 -5.66
CA PHE A 169 -0.38 20.57 -4.58
C PHE A 169 -0.92 19.17 -4.27
N LYS A 170 -0.83 18.22 -5.22
CA LYS A 170 -1.24 16.83 -4.98
C LYS A 170 -0.21 16.17 -4.06
N PHE A 171 1.07 16.29 -4.36
CA PHE A 171 2.14 15.75 -3.51
C PHE A 171 2.24 16.45 -2.15
N PHE A 172 1.90 17.75 -2.07
CA PHE A 172 1.70 18.43 -0.79
C PHE A 172 0.66 17.73 0.10
N ASN A 173 -0.52 17.44 -0.47
CA ASN A 173 -1.56 16.73 0.27
C ASN A 173 -1.13 15.31 0.64
N PHE A 174 -0.52 14.57 -0.30
CA PHE A 174 -0.04 13.22 -0.05
C PHE A 174 0.99 13.14 1.08
N ALA A 175 1.93 14.10 1.12
CA ALA A 175 2.91 14.20 2.18
C ALA A 175 2.23 14.40 3.54
N ARG A 176 1.31 15.36 3.63
CA ARG A 176 0.59 15.69 4.87
C ARG A 176 -0.25 14.54 5.39
N THR A 177 -0.92 13.79 4.51
CA THR A 177 -1.76 12.65 4.91
C THR A 177 -0.96 11.38 5.22
N SER A 178 0.30 11.31 4.79
CA SER A 178 1.15 10.13 5.04
C SER A 178 1.69 10.05 6.46
N LEU A 179 1.82 11.18 7.18
CA LEU A 179 2.34 11.21 8.54
C LEU A 179 1.29 10.85 9.59
N LYS A 180 1.72 10.20 10.68
CA LYS A 180 0.86 9.91 11.86
C LYS A 180 0.85 11.02 12.91
N GLY A 181 1.52 12.14 12.64
CA GLY A 181 1.50 13.35 13.47
C GLY A 181 2.40 13.34 14.71
N LYS A 182 3.11 12.25 15.00
CA LYS A 182 4.13 12.15 16.08
C LYS A 182 5.57 12.03 15.56
N GLU A 183 5.72 11.92 14.26
CA GLU A 183 7.01 11.68 13.61
C GLU A 183 7.72 13.01 13.38
N LYS A 184 9.03 13.01 13.55
CA LYS A 184 9.89 14.13 13.13
C LYS A 184 10.33 13.87 11.70
N VAL A 185 9.94 14.75 10.78
CA VAL A 185 10.50 14.77 9.43
C VAL A 185 11.96 15.20 9.52
N ILE A 186 12.87 14.37 9.02
CA ILE A 186 14.30 14.67 8.92
C ILE A 186 14.55 15.40 7.61
N THR A 187 14.05 14.84 6.51
CA THR A 187 14.15 15.44 5.17
C THR A 187 13.06 14.89 4.24
N SER A 188 12.83 15.58 3.12
CA SER A 188 12.02 15.10 2.02
C SER A 188 12.57 15.53 0.67
N VAL A 189 12.48 14.64 -0.33
CA VAL A 189 12.98 14.85 -1.69
C VAL A 189 11.84 14.68 -2.67
N TRP A 190 11.52 15.76 -3.38
CA TRP A 190 10.53 15.78 -4.45
C TRP A 190 11.20 15.70 -5.81
N GLN A 191 10.70 14.80 -6.65
CA GLN A 191 11.13 14.66 -8.02
C GLN A 191 9.89 14.64 -8.94
N PRO A 192 9.72 15.66 -9.81
CA PRO A 192 8.68 15.64 -10.82
C PRO A 192 8.89 14.50 -11.82
N GLU A 193 7.84 14.22 -12.59
CA GLU A 193 7.88 13.23 -13.68
C GLU A 193 9.09 13.45 -14.59
N ILE A 194 9.82 12.37 -14.86
CA ILE A 194 10.90 12.37 -15.86
C ILE A 194 10.39 11.63 -17.09
N SER A 195 10.33 12.34 -18.21
CA SER A 195 9.99 11.80 -19.52
C SER A 195 10.87 12.42 -20.61
N TYR A 196 11.03 11.73 -21.74
CA TYR A 196 11.72 12.28 -22.90
C TYR A 196 10.79 12.34 -24.11
N SER A 197 10.98 13.35 -24.94
CA SER A 197 10.24 13.51 -26.20
C SER A 197 10.77 12.51 -27.23
N VAL A 198 9.90 11.64 -27.70
CA VAL A 198 10.12 10.78 -28.86
C VAL A 198 9.45 11.45 -30.05
N PHE A 199 10.23 11.82 -31.05
CA PHE A 199 9.71 12.31 -32.33
C PHE A 199 9.52 11.11 -33.27
N PRO A 200 8.29 10.63 -33.50
CA PRO A 200 8.04 9.74 -34.61
C PRO A 200 8.22 10.50 -35.93
N LEU A 201 8.49 9.77 -37.03
CA LEU A 201 8.60 10.34 -38.39
C LEU A 201 7.36 11.15 -38.84
N PHE A 202 6.25 11.11 -38.10
CA PHE A 202 5.03 11.88 -38.35
C PHE A 202 4.77 12.94 -37.26
N LYS A 203 5.43 14.11 -37.37
CA LYS A 203 5.12 15.46 -36.82
C LYS A 203 4.47 15.66 -35.43
N GLN A 204 4.26 14.64 -34.61
CA GLN A 204 3.64 14.73 -33.29
C GLN A 204 4.57 14.10 -32.26
N ALA A 205 5.15 14.92 -31.39
CA ALA A 205 6.01 14.43 -30.32
C ALA A 205 5.18 13.62 -29.31
N PHE A 206 5.60 12.39 -29.02
CA PHE A 206 5.05 11.59 -27.92
C PHE A 206 6.05 11.60 -26.76
N LYS A 207 5.58 11.77 -25.53
CA LYS A 207 6.43 11.64 -24.35
C LYS A 207 6.55 10.17 -23.96
N ARG A 208 7.77 9.68 -23.77
CA ARG A 208 8.01 8.38 -23.14
C ARG A 208 8.38 8.60 -21.67
N LEU A 209 7.54 8.09 -20.78
CA LEU A 209 7.75 8.13 -19.33
C LEU A 209 8.96 7.28 -18.94
N ILE A 210 9.89 7.85 -18.17
CA ILE A 210 10.98 7.12 -17.50
C ILE A 210 10.55 6.77 -16.07
N THR A 211 10.16 7.79 -15.30
CA THR A 211 9.66 7.62 -13.93
C THR A 211 8.52 8.59 -13.68
N PRO A 212 7.45 8.15 -12.97
CA PRO A 212 6.45 9.07 -12.46
C PRO A 212 7.08 10.05 -11.48
N ALA A 213 6.31 11.10 -11.25
CA ALA A 213 6.40 11.93 -10.07
C ALA A 213 6.48 11.08 -8.79
N HIS A 214 7.44 11.40 -7.91
CA HIS A 214 7.56 10.76 -6.60
C HIS A 214 8.18 11.66 -5.54
N LEU A 215 7.79 11.41 -4.30
CA LEU A 215 8.27 12.07 -3.10
C LEU A 215 8.83 11.01 -2.15
N THR A 216 10.04 11.23 -1.65
CA THR A 216 10.63 10.45 -0.57
C THR A 216 10.64 11.28 0.71
N ILE A 217 10.19 10.73 1.83
CA ILE A 217 10.23 11.38 3.15
C ILE A 217 11.00 10.47 4.10
N LEU A 218 12.03 11.01 4.73
CA LEU A 218 12.72 10.35 5.84
C LEU A 218 12.18 10.93 7.14
N THR A 219 11.65 10.07 8.01
CA THR A 219 11.30 10.43 9.38
C THR A 219 12.29 9.82 10.38
N ASP A 220 12.14 10.14 11.65
CA ASP A 220 12.88 9.49 12.72
C ASP A 220 12.44 8.03 12.98
N GLN A 221 11.44 7.53 12.27
CA GLN A 221 10.84 6.19 12.45
C GLN A 221 10.84 5.33 11.16
N GLU A 222 10.58 5.92 10.00
CA GLU A 222 10.42 5.21 8.73
C GLU A 222 10.89 6.03 7.53
N ILE A 223 11.07 5.35 6.40
CA ILE A 223 11.12 5.96 5.07
C ILE A 223 9.76 5.78 4.41
N ILE A 224 9.22 6.87 3.87
CA ILE A 224 7.96 6.89 3.14
C ILE A 224 8.26 7.22 1.68
N PHE A 225 7.96 6.31 0.77
CA PHE A 225 7.93 6.59 -0.66
C PHE A 225 6.50 6.84 -1.11
N ILE A 226 6.30 7.90 -1.86
CA ILE A 226 5.02 8.28 -2.45
C ILE A 226 5.23 8.43 -3.94
N GLU A 227 4.44 7.75 -4.77
CA GLU A 227 4.55 7.82 -6.23
C GLU A 227 3.19 7.87 -6.90
N ASP A 228 3.15 8.41 -8.12
CA ASP A 228 2.01 8.17 -9.00
C ASP A 228 2.01 6.73 -9.52
N ASP A 229 0.83 6.13 -9.67
CA ASP A 229 0.72 4.79 -10.26
C ASP A 229 1.10 4.84 -11.76
N HIS A 230 2.11 4.05 -12.15
CA HIS A 230 2.52 3.86 -13.54
C HIS A 230 1.38 3.44 -14.48
N ARG A 231 0.39 2.71 -13.96
CA ARG A 231 -0.78 2.18 -14.67
C ARG A 231 -1.87 3.23 -14.85
N SER A 232 -1.85 4.32 -14.08
CA SER A 232 -2.83 5.39 -14.26
C SER A 232 -2.64 6.04 -15.63
N ILE A 233 -3.72 6.19 -16.38
CA ILE A 233 -3.69 6.96 -17.62
C ILE A 233 -3.77 8.43 -17.24
N GLU A 234 -2.89 9.24 -17.82
CA GLU A 234 -2.97 10.69 -17.67
C GLU A 234 -4.31 11.18 -18.26
N MET A 235 -5.20 11.67 -17.40
CA MET A 235 -6.48 12.22 -17.81
C MET A 235 -6.45 13.73 -17.56
N ARG A 236 -6.61 14.51 -18.64
CA ARG A 236 -6.55 15.98 -18.61
C ARG A 236 -5.25 16.52 -17.96
N GLY A 237 -4.12 15.89 -18.26
CA GLY A 237 -2.83 16.34 -17.74
C GLY A 237 -2.51 15.88 -16.31
N LYS A 238 -3.32 14.99 -15.71
CA LYS A 238 -3.14 14.53 -14.33
C LYS A 238 -3.32 13.02 -14.19
N ARG A 239 -2.45 12.40 -13.41
CA ARG A 239 -2.61 11.04 -12.91
C ARG A 239 -3.41 11.07 -11.61
N TYR A 240 -4.44 10.25 -11.50
CA TYR A 240 -5.25 10.16 -10.27
C TYR A 240 -4.76 9.00 -9.41
N GLY A 241 -4.75 9.23 -8.10
CA GLY A 241 -4.29 8.24 -7.14
C GLY A 241 -2.80 8.34 -6.82
N GLY A 242 -2.36 7.47 -5.92
CA GLY A 242 -0.99 7.38 -5.44
C GLY A 242 -0.71 6.01 -4.83
N ILE A 243 0.57 5.70 -4.71
CA ILE A 243 1.08 4.52 -4.04
C ILE A 243 2.01 5.02 -2.93
N TRP A 244 1.77 4.55 -1.71
CA TRP A 244 2.58 4.83 -0.54
C TRP A 244 3.28 3.54 -0.12
N ARG A 245 4.59 3.60 0.06
CA ARG A 245 5.38 2.52 0.67
C ARG A 245 5.97 3.01 1.96
N TYR A 246 5.66 2.31 3.04
CA TYR A 246 6.11 2.59 4.39
C TYR A 246 7.14 1.53 4.78
N ILE A 247 8.36 1.97 5.07
CA ILE A 247 9.48 1.10 5.42
C ILE A 247 10.03 1.53 6.78
N PRO A 248 9.74 0.77 7.85
CA PRO A 248 10.30 1.04 9.17
C PRO A 248 11.84 1.10 9.14
N ARG A 249 12.45 2.07 9.83
CA ARG A 249 13.92 2.22 9.81
C ARG A 249 14.65 0.99 10.37
N ASN A 250 14.05 0.30 11.34
CA ASN A 250 14.60 -0.93 11.91
C ASN A 250 14.52 -2.15 10.97
N SER A 251 13.75 -2.05 9.87
CA SER A 251 13.69 -3.06 8.82
C SER A 251 14.70 -2.81 7.70
N ILE A 252 15.28 -1.61 7.59
CA ILE A 252 16.27 -1.29 6.55
C ILE A 252 17.59 -2.01 6.84
N LEU A 253 18.06 -2.79 5.87
CA LEU A 253 19.35 -3.48 5.89
C LEU A 253 20.44 -2.66 5.20
N ALA A 254 20.10 -2.03 4.08
CA ALA A 254 21.02 -1.20 3.31
C ALA A 254 20.26 -0.25 2.38
N ILE A 255 20.92 0.83 2.01
CA ILE A 255 20.47 1.78 1.00
C ILE A 255 21.61 1.94 0.00
N ASP A 256 21.31 1.66 -1.27
CA ASP A 256 22.26 1.71 -2.37
C ASP A 256 21.78 2.73 -3.41
N ALA A 257 22.69 3.51 -3.99
CA ALA A 257 22.39 4.43 -5.08
C ALA A 257 23.27 4.09 -6.28
N THR A 258 22.65 3.63 -7.37
CA THR A 258 23.38 3.25 -8.59
C THR A 258 23.13 4.27 -9.68
N GLU A 259 24.19 4.73 -10.34
CA GLU A 259 24.07 5.59 -11.51
C GLU A 259 23.43 4.84 -12.68
N LYS A 260 22.46 5.49 -13.32
CA LYS A 260 21.89 5.11 -14.61
C LYS A 260 22.38 6.09 -15.69
N LYS A 261 22.14 5.73 -16.96
CA LYS A 261 22.35 6.63 -18.10
C LYS A 261 21.57 7.95 -17.89
N ASP A 262 22.00 8.99 -18.61
CA ASP A 262 21.32 10.29 -18.66
C ASP A 262 21.26 11.04 -17.32
N ASN A 263 22.30 10.90 -16.48
CA ASN A 263 22.40 11.53 -15.16
C ASN A 263 21.24 11.17 -14.22
N LEU A 264 20.74 9.94 -14.34
CA LEU A 264 19.75 9.38 -13.41
C LEU A 264 20.45 8.55 -12.34
N LEU A 265 19.82 8.46 -11.18
CA LEU A 265 20.19 7.55 -10.10
C LEU A 265 19.01 6.65 -9.80
N ASN A 266 19.30 5.41 -9.46
CA ASN A 266 18.33 4.47 -8.93
C ASN A 266 18.65 4.25 -7.46
N LEU A 267 17.75 4.71 -6.59
CA LEU A 267 17.81 4.36 -5.18
C LEU A 267 17.33 2.91 -5.03
N SER A 268 17.90 2.15 -4.11
CA SER A 268 17.46 0.79 -3.79
C SER A 268 17.57 0.59 -2.29
N VAL A 269 16.44 0.24 -1.66
CA VAL A 269 16.37 -0.05 -0.24
C VAL A 269 16.22 -1.56 -0.06
N ARG A 270 17.20 -2.17 0.62
CA ARG A 270 17.12 -3.57 1.06
C ARG A 270 16.46 -3.60 2.43
N VAL A 271 15.43 -4.41 2.57
CA VAL A 271 14.61 -4.51 3.79
C VAL A 271 14.60 -5.93 4.34
N LYS A 272 14.36 -6.08 5.64
CA LYS A 272 14.13 -7.37 6.29
C LYS A 272 12.73 -7.89 5.96
N PRO A 273 12.54 -9.21 5.83
CA PRO A 273 13.59 -10.20 5.54
C PRO A 273 14.13 -10.06 4.10
N ASP A 274 15.38 -10.48 3.90
CA ASP A 274 16.22 -10.27 2.71
C ASP A 274 15.71 -10.97 1.43
N THR A 275 14.52 -10.60 0.94
CA THR A 275 13.96 -11.17 -0.30
C THR A 275 13.34 -10.14 -1.24
N SER A 276 13.35 -8.85 -0.92
CA SER A 276 12.81 -7.83 -1.81
C SER A 276 13.71 -6.59 -1.86
N THR A 277 14.29 -6.35 -3.04
CA THR A 277 14.64 -4.99 -3.43
C THR A 277 13.32 -4.30 -3.72
N ILE A 278 12.86 -3.45 -2.80
CA ILE A 278 11.68 -2.63 -3.09
C ILE A 278 12.11 -1.68 -4.22
N PRO A 279 11.43 -1.68 -5.38
CA PRO A 279 11.70 -0.72 -6.43
C PRO A 279 11.61 0.66 -5.80
N SER A 280 12.75 1.32 -5.66
CA SER A 280 12.81 2.65 -5.09
C SER A 280 12.88 3.66 -6.25
N PRO A 281 12.57 4.93 -5.98
CA PRO A 281 12.41 5.89 -7.06
C PRO A 281 13.68 6.11 -7.88
N ILE A 282 13.51 6.39 -9.17
CA ILE A 282 14.58 6.85 -10.05
C ILE A 282 14.65 8.38 -9.94
N MET A 283 15.77 8.93 -9.50
CA MET A 283 15.94 10.37 -9.30
C MET A 283 16.90 10.97 -10.32
N ALA A 284 16.77 12.26 -10.65
CA ALA A 284 17.84 12.97 -11.35
C ALA A 284 19.01 13.22 -10.40
N LYS A 285 20.28 13.15 -10.87
CA LYS A 285 21.48 13.40 -10.06
C LYS A 285 21.44 14.73 -9.30
N GLN A 286 20.83 15.77 -9.88
CA GLN A 286 20.67 17.09 -9.23
C GLN A 286 19.75 17.04 -8.00
N ALA A 287 18.80 16.11 -7.95
CA ALA A 287 17.94 15.90 -6.78
C ALA A 287 18.62 15.03 -5.69
N ALA A 288 19.77 14.42 -6.00
CA ALA A 288 20.38 13.35 -5.23
C ALA A 288 21.72 13.71 -4.58
N VAL A 289 21.94 14.99 -4.26
CA VAL A 289 23.13 15.51 -3.54
C VAL A 289 23.25 14.96 -2.09
N TRP A 290 22.51 13.90 -1.75
CA TRP A 290 22.25 13.43 -0.39
C TRP A 290 23.24 12.38 0.15
N GLN A 291 24.35 12.05 -0.51
CA GLN A 291 25.26 11.00 -0.02
C GLN A 291 25.99 11.34 1.31
N SER A 292 25.98 12.59 1.80
CA SER A 292 26.73 12.99 3.00
C SER A 292 25.95 12.99 4.33
N GLU A 293 24.63 12.81 4.33
CA GLU A 293 23.80 12.96 5.54
C GLU A 293 23.20 11.65 6.10
N TRP A 294 23.57 10.51 5.50
CA TRP A 294 23.00 9.20 5.83
C TRP A 294 23.96 8.26 6.59
N ASN A 295 25.16 8.74 6.92
CA ASN A 295 26.13 8.05 7.80
C ASN A 295 26.03 8.54 9.23
#